data_AF-A0AAD5SU13-F1
#
_entry.id   AF-A0AAD5SU13-F1
#
_cell.length_a   1.000
_cell.length_b   1.000
_cell.length_c   1.000
_cell.angle_alpha   90.00
_cell.angle_beta   90.00
_cell.angle_gamma   90.00
#
_symmetry.space_group_name_H-M   'P 1'
#
loop_
_entity.id
_entity.type
_entity.pdbx_description
1 polymer ?
#
loop_
_entity_poly.entity_id
_entity_poly.type
_entity_poly.pdbx_seq_one_letter_code
_entity_poly.pdbx_strand_id
1 'polypeptide(L)'
;MKLQFEAYFAATVVFFTTVSTVALPVANQAANPSLVLTPGGGYLPRAAAIEIPAGASIHHTASSISLVSSNGTILHSAPIAQGATIKSGASSASSSSIVPFESGWIADANWYNNLGSPINSFSTSWFVPPVPATISGQTLFIFNSIEPAAGNAILQPVLQFGGSAAGGGNYWAIAHWYVGPSATYFTPLVTVSVGQQLTGLIQLQSISGSSYTYLSSWSNLGGAALQVTTDELVWATETLEVYSVTSSSDFPTGVTQMSEINLSTQASGNPSISWATASDSADSVYATVVADGSVNAVVNIQYPNAGSTTNGTPPSNNGFSFAAAGQIEWAAGCDWTGGDIANELTTGELCGSTCEGYSGCTRFTWTEYNGGTCWLKNNNAAGPISNSGAGT
;
A
#
# COMPACT_ATOMS: atom_id res chain seq x y z
N MET A 1 -10.92 -79.76 -37.49
CA MET A 1 -9.77 -79.47 -38.39
C MET A 1 -10.08 -78.18 -39.15
N LYS A 2 -9.14 -77.23 -39.14
CA LYS A 2 -9.16 -75.87 -39.73
C LYS A 2 -9.96 -74.80 -38.96
N LEU A 3 -9.26 -74.19 -38.00
CA LEU A 3 -9.53 -72.84 -37.48
C LEU A 3 -9.32 -71.82 -38.62
N GLN A 4 -10.29 -70.92 -38.81
CA GLN A 4 -10.14 -69.72 -39.63
C GLN A 4 -9.78 -68.54 -38.73
N PHE A 5 -8.79 -67.76 -39.15
CA PHE A 5 -8.33 -66.53 -38.51
C PHE A 5 -9.18 -65.36 -39.03
N GLU A 6 -9.93 -64.70 -38.16
CA GLU A 6 -10.51 -63.38 -38.44
C GLU A 6 -9.49 -62.28 -38.11
N ALA A 7 -9.26 -61.37 -39.05
CA ALA A 7 -8.41 -60.20 -38.87
C ALA A 7 -9.22 -59.04 -38.27
N TYR A 8 -8.87 -58.61 -37.06
CA TYR A 8 -9.39 -57.38 -36.46
C TYR A 8 -8.61 -56.16 -37.00
N PHE A 9 -9.31 -55.27 -37.71
CA PHE A 9 -8.82 -53.94 -38.07
C PHE A 9 -8.99 -53.00 -36.86
N ALA A 10 -7.90 -52.57 -36.23
CA ALA A 10 -7.94 -51.55 -35.19
C ALA A 10 -7.88 -50.15 -35.86
N ALA A 11 -9.01 -49.44 -35.89
CA ALA A 11 -9.05 -48.05 -36.32
C ALA A 11 -8.51 -47.15 -35.19
N THR A 12 -7.35 -46.52 -35.42
CA THR A 12 -6.78 -45.55 -34.49
C THR A 12 -7.50 -44.21 -34.67
N VAL A 13 -8.27 -43.80 -33.66
CA VAL A 13 -8.91 -42.47 -33.60
C VAL A 13 -7.86 -41.46 -33.15
N VAL A 14 -7.45 -40.57 -34.06
CA VAL A 14 -6.58 -39.43 -33.74
C VAL A 14 -7.44 -38.30 -33.18
N PHE A 15 -7.37 -38.07 -31.88
CA PHE A 15 -7.96 -36.87 -31.26
C PHE A 15 -7.07 -35.66 -31.54
N PHE A 16 -7.55 -34.73 -32.37
CA PHE A 16 -7.00 -33.39 -32.47
C PHE A 16 -7.43 -32.59 -31.23
N THR A 17 -6.56 -32.48 -30.23
CA THR A 17 -6.74 -31.50 -29.15
C THR A 17 -6.50 -30.12 -29.73
N THR A 18 -7.56 -29.31 -29.85
CA THR A 18 -7.45 -27.89 -30.12
C THR A 18 -6.73 -27.23 -28.95
N VAL A 19 -5.49 -26.78 -29.17
CA VAL A 19 -4.79 -25.92 -28.23
C VAL A 19 -5.48 -24.56 -28.31
N SER A 20 -6.42 -24.30 -27.42
CA SER A 20 -6.87 -22.94 -27.15
C SER A 20 -5.66 -22.20 -26.57
N THR A 21 -5.06 -21.33 -27.37
CA THR A 21 -4.07 -20.38 -26.90
C THR A 21 -4.73 -19.50 -25.85
N VAL A 22 -4.49 -19.80 -24.57
CA VAL A 22 -4.76 -18.85 -23.50
C VAL A 22 -3.83 -17.68 -23.77
N ALA A 23 -4.38 -16.57 -24.26
CA ALA A 23 -3.65 -15.32 -24.30
C ALA A 23 -3.23 -15.00 -22.86
N LEU A 24 -1.93 -15.08 -22.60
CA LEU A 24 -1.34 -14.55 -21.38
C LEU A 24 -1.80 -13.09 -21.27
N PRO A 25 -2.22 -12.61 -20.09
CA PRO A 25 -2.48 -11.19 -19.92
C PRO A 25 -1.22 -10.44 -20.34
N VAL A 26 -1.40 -9.47 -21.22
CA VAL A 26 -0.34 -8.60 -21.72
C VAL A 26 0.31 -7.97 -20.49
N ALA A 27 1.50 -8.47 -20.11
CA ALA A 27 2.38 -7.72 -19.25
C ALA A 27 2.63 -6.40 -19.99
N ASN A 28 2.12 -5.30 -19.44
CA ASN A 28 2.44 -3.99 -19.97
C ASN A 28 3.96 -3.86 -19.85
N GLN A 29 4.64 -3.88 -21.00
CA GLN A 29 6.08 -3.70 -21.04
C GLN A 29 6.39 -2.37 -20.38
N ALA A 30 7.13 -2.41 -19.28
CA ALA A 30 7.83 -1.24 -18.81
C ALA A 30 8.59 -0.62 -20.00
N ALA A 31 8.52 0.71 -20.12
CA ALA A 31 9.45 1.46 -20.93
C ALA A 31 10.87 1.01 -20.56
N ASN A 32 11.51 0.26 -21.47
CA ASN A 32 12.76 -0.46 -21.30
C ASN A 32 12.70 -1.74 -20.40
N PRO A 33 12.79 -2.96 -20.97
CA PRO A 33 12.78 -4.21 -20.20
C PRO A 33 13.98 -4.37 -19.25
N SER A 34 14.97 -3.47 -19.33
CA SER A 34 16.10 -3.44 -18.41
C SER A 34 15.78 -2.77 -17.07
N LEU A 35 14.65 -2.09 -16.91
CA LEU A 35 14.26 -1.40 -15.69
C LEU A 35 13.20 -2.18 -14.91
N VAL A 36 13.28 -2.10 -13.58
CA VAL A 36 12.33 -2.70 -12.64
C VAL A 36 11.96 -1.68 -11.57
N LEU A 37 10.73 -1.78 -11.10
CA LEU A 37 10.20 -0.91 -10.07
C LEU A 37 10.58 -1.42 -8.68
N THR A 38 10.96 -0.53 -7.76
CA THR A 38 11.14 -0.83 -6.34
C THR A 38 10.46 0.23 -5.48
N PRO A 39 10.15 -0.06 -4.21
CA PRO A 39 9.83 1.00 -3.25
C PRO A 39 11.04 1.94 -3.07
N GLY A 40 10.79 3.19 -2.67
CA GLY A 40 11.78 4.20 -2.33
C GLY A 40 12.39 4.99 -3.49
N GLY A 41 11.69 5.17 -4.62
CA GLY A 41 12.13 6.10 -5.69
C GLY A 41 12.11 5.58 -7.13
N GLY A 42 11.34 4.52 -7.40
CA GLY A 42 10.88 4.19 -8.74
C GLY A 42 11.73 3.15 -9.49
N TYR A 43 11.94 3.39 -10.78
CA TYR A 43 12.58 2.42 -11.67
C TYR A 43 14.11 2.47 -11.59
N LEU A 44 14.72 1.29 -11.45
CA LEU A 44 16.17 1.09 -11.52
C LEU A 44 16.54 -0.11 -12.41
N PRO A 45 17.80 -0.22 -12.88
CA PRO A 45 18.22 -1.37 -13.68
C PRO A 45 17.97 -2.69 -12.95
N ARG A 46 17.44 -3.71 -13.63
CA ARG A 46 17.17 -5.02 -13.02
C ARG A 46 18.37 -5.61 -12.28
N ALA A 47 19.57 -5.41 -12.81
CA ALA A 47 20.82 -5.88 -12.20
C ALA A 47 21.17 -5.19 -10.86
N ALA A 48 20.50 -4.08 -10.52
CA ALA A 48 20.66 -3.37 -9.25
C ALA A 48 19.55 -3.70 -8.23
N ALA A 49 18.59 -4.56 -8.59
CA ALA A 49 17.61 -5.11 -7.66
C ALA A 49 17.99 -6.55 -7.30
N ILE A 50 18.43 -6.77 -6.06
CA ILE A 50 19.09 -8.00 -5.64
C ILE A 50 18.21 -8.74 -4.63
N GLU A 51 17.80 -9.95 -4.98
CA GLU A 51 17.12 -10.84 -4.04
C GLU A 51 18.10 -11.34 -2.96
N ILE A 52 17.65 -11.32 -1.71
CA ILE A 52 18.42 -11.70 -0.52
C ILE A 52 18.21 -13.19 -0.24
N PRO A 53 19.26 -14.02 -0.32
CA PRO A 53 19.16 -15.43 0.08
C PRO A 53 18.86 -15.58 1.58
N ALA A 54 18.19 -16.67 1.94
CA ALA A 54 17.87 -16.96 3.34
C ALA A 54 19.13 -16.95 4.23
N GLY A 55 19.06 -16.21 5.34
CA GLY A 55 20.15 -16.08 6.31
C GLY A 55 21.28 -15.12 5.90
N ALA A 56 21.19 -14.45 4.74
CA ALA A 56 22.08 -13.35 4.41
C ALA A 56 21.65 -12.04 5.10
N SER A 57 22.59 -11.12 5.24
CA SER A 57 22.39 -9.79 5.83
C SER A 57 22.99 -8.70 4.94
N ILE A 58 22.60 -7.45 5.20
CA ILE A 58 23.14 -6.29 4.51
C ILE A 58 24.13 -5.55 5.41
N HIS A 59 25.25 -5.11 4.84
CA HIS A 59 26.19 -4.22 5.49
C HIS A 59 26.38 -2.95 4.64
N HIS A 60 25.89 -1.82 5.14
CA HIS A 60 25.99 -0.51 4.52
C HIS A 60 27.08 0.30 5.24
N THR A 61 28.04 0.81 4.47
CA THR A 61 29.03 1.79 4.90
C THR A 61 28.95 3.03 4.01
N ALA A 62 29.60 4.13 4.41
CA ALA A 62 29.64 5.37 3.62
C ALA A 62 30.11 5.20 2.15
N SER A 63 30.78 4.10 1.80
CA SER A 63 31.33 3.85 0.46
C SER A 63 30.72 2.65 -0.27
N SER A 64 29.92 1.81 0.39
CA SER A 64 29.37 0.60 -0.25
C SER A 64 28.19 0.00 0.51
N ILE A 65 27.30 -0.69 -0.23
CA ILE A 65 26.33 -1.62 0.34
C ILE A 65 26.70 -3.03 -0.09
N SER A 66 26.90 -3.93 0.86
CA SER A 66 27.28 -5.32 0.60
C SER A 66 26.23 -6.28 1.13
N LEU A 67 25.88 -7.27 0.32
CA LEU A 67 25.11 -8.45 0.73
C LEU A 67 26.09 -9.50 1.23
N VAL A 68 25.92 -9.92 2.48
CA VAL A 68 26.81 -10.86 3.16
C VAL A 68 26.03 -12.11 3.49
N SER A 69 26.50 -13.27 3.04
CA SER A 69 25.92 -14.57 3.38
C SER A 69 26.12 -14.94 4.86
N SER A 70 25.38 -15.94 5.33
CA SER A 70 25.45 -16.44 6.72
C SER A 70 26.83 -16.93 7.17
N ASN A 71 27.72 -17.28 6.23
CA ASN A 71 29.10 -17.69 6.53
C ASN A 71 30.12 -16.53 6.46
N GLY A 72 29.66 -15.30 6.20
CA GLY A 72 30.50 -14.11 6.08
C GLY A 72 31.00 -13.80 4.67
N THR A 73 30.67 -14.62 3.65
CA THR A 73 31.07 -14.34 2.26
C THR A 73 30.24 -13.20 1.68
N ILE A 74 30.89 -12.22 1.04
CA ILE A 74 30.22 -11.16 0.29
C ILE A 74 29.66 -11.75 -1.02
N LEU A 75 28.34 -11.72 -1.18
CA LEU A 75 27.63 -12.23 -2.36
C LEU A 75 27.44 -11.15 -3.43
N HIS A 76 27.30 -9.89 -3.00
CA HIS A 76 27.16 -8.74 -3.87
C HIS A 76 27.71 -7.49 -3.16
N SER A 77 28.24 -6.53 -3.91
CA SER A 77 28.66 -5.24 -3.38
C SER A 77 28.40 -4.15 -4.41
N ALA A 78 27.73 -3.08 -3.98
CA ALA A 78 27.46 -1.90 -4.78
C ALA A 78 28.21 -0.70 -4.18
N PRO A 79 29.04 0.01 -4.96
CA PRO A 79 29.72 1.21 -4.47
C PRO A 79 28.72 2.35 -4.27
N ILE A 80 29.00 3.22 -3.31
CA ILE A 80 28.24 4.46 -3.06
C ILE A 80 29.14 5.64 -3.40
N ALA A 81 28.66 6.52 -4.28
CA ALA A 81 29.33 7.78 -4.54
C ALA A 81 29.12 8.72 -3.33
N GLN A 82 30.13 9.53 -3.00
CA GLN A 82 30.03 10.46 -1.88
C GLN A 82 28.83 11.41 -2.06
N GLY A 83 27.97 11.50 -1.03
CA GLY A 83 26.77 12.32 -1.07
C GLY A 83 25.63 11.76 -1.91
N ALA A 84 25.72 10.51 -2.37
CA ALA A 84 24.61 9.87 -3.07
C ALA A 84 23.45 9.64 -2.12
N THR A 85 22.31 10.23 -2.44
CA THR A 85 21.03 9.97 -1.79
C THR A 85 20.27 8.93 -2.61
N ILE A 86 19.29 8.28 -1.98
CA ILE A 86 18.25 7.59 -2.74
C ILE A 86 17.39 8.64 -3.44
N LYS A 87 16.67 8.24 -4.48
CA LYS A 87 15.67 9.11 -5.13
C LYS A 87 14.40 9.22 -4.27
N SER A 88 14.53 9.27 -2.94
CA SER A 88 13.39 9.52 -2.07
C SER A 88 13.08 11.01 -2.08
N GLY A 89 11.80 11.29 -2.27
CA GLY A 89 11.23 12.61 -2.16
C GLY A 89 9.75 12.45 -2.37
N ALA A 90 8.95 12.91 -1.40
CA ALA A 90 7.58 13.33 -1.67
C ALA A 90 7.58 14.03 -3.03
N SER A 91 6.70 13.61 -3.93
CA SER A 91 6.66 14.14 -5.28
C SER A 91 6.62 15.67 -5.20
N SER A 92 7.68 16.31 -5.71
CA SER A 92 7.62 17.75 -5.94
C SER A 92 6.70 17.92 -7.13
N ALA A 93 5.51 18.47 -6.90
CA ALA A 93 4.50 18.79 -7.90
C ALA A 93 5.14 19.21 -9.23
N SER A 94 5.16 18.29 -10.19
CA SER A 94 5.66 18.55 -11.52
C SER A 94 4.61 19.37 -12.24
N SER A 95 4.91 20.63 -12.54
CA SER A 95 4.07 21.56 -13.31
C SER A 95 3.93 21.19 -14.80
N SER A 96 3.96 19.90 -15.15
CA SER A 96 3.69 19.41 -16.49
C SER A 96 2.27 18.85 -16.56
N SER A 97 1.41 19.57 -17.25
CA SER A 97 0.07 19.16 -17.64
C SER A 97 0.02 17.72 -18.17
N ILE A 98 -1.00 16.98 -17.75
CA ILE A 98 -1.50 15.68 -18.27
C ILE A 98 -0.85 14.38 -17.73
N VAL A 99 -0.59 14.27 -16.42
CA VAL A 99 -0.59 12.95 -15.73
C VAL A 99 -1.48 13.07 -14.48
N PRO A 100 -2.64 12.42 -14.43
CA PRO A 100 -3.65 12.71 -13.40
C PRO A 100 -3.40 12.04 -12.05
N PHE A 101 -2.28 11.33 -11.86
CA PHE A 101 -1.85 10.82 -10.56
C PHE A 101 -0.34 10.97 -10.39
N GLU A 102 0.10 11.47 -9.24
CA GLU A 102 1.53 11.56 -8.93
C GLU A 102 2.12 10.16 -8.67
N SER A 103 3.43 10.02 -8.84
CA SER A 103 4.15 8.76 -8.61
C SER A 103 5.21 8.96 -7.54
N GLY A 104 5.37 7.97 -6.66
CA GLY A 104 6.23 8.05 -5.50
C GLY A 104 5.43 8.09 -4.20
N TRP A 105 5.98 8.73 -3.17
CA TRP A 105 5.35 8.84 -1.86
C TRP A 105 4.26 9.91 -1.93
N ILE A 106 3.02 9.46 -1.98
CA ILE A 106 1.85 10.34 -2.17
C ILE A 106 1.07 10.57 -0.87
N ALA A 107 1.32 9.77 0.17
CA ALA A 107 0.82 10.01 1.51
C ALA A 107 1.74 9.38 2.55
N ASP A 108 2.18 10.16 3.52
CA ASP A 108 3.03 9.68 4.61
C ASP A 108 2.75 10.38 5.93
N ALA A 109 3.14 9.72 7.02
CA ALA A 109 3.40 10.35 8.30
C ALA A 109 4.86 10.09 8.69
N ASN A 110 5.55 11.09 9.21
CA ASN A 110 6.97 10.98 9.54
C ASN A 110 7.31 11.65 10.88
N TRP A 111 8.38 11.14 11.49
CA TRP A 111 9.00 11.70 12.68
C TRP A 111 10.52 11.60 12.60
N TYR A 112 11.21 12.69 12.96
CA TYR A 112 12.67 12.74 13.03
C TYR A 112 13.16 12.62 14.47
N ASN A 113 13.98 11.60 14.73
CA ASN A 113 14.63 11.41 16.01
C ASN A 113 15.84 12.34 16.19
N ASN A 114 15.66 13.44 16.91
CA ASN A 114 16.72 14.35 17.31
C ASN A 114 17.11 14.22 18.80
N LEU A 115 16.69 13.16 19.47
CA LEU A 115 16.84 13.00 20.93
C LEU A 115 18.23 12.51 21.35
N GLY A 116 19.08 12.12 20.40
CA GLY A 116 20.40 11.54 20.68
C GLY A 116 20.34 10.15 21.32
N SER A 117 19.18 9.46 21.23
CA SER A 117 19.01 8.07 21.64
C SER A 117 18.47 7.26 20.46
N PRO A 118 19.18 6.20 20.01
CA PRO A 118 18.77 5.42 18.85
C PRO A 118 17.38 4.82 19.00
N ILE A 119 16.65 4.75 17.88
CA ILE A 119 15.39 3.99 17.81
C ILE A 119 15.70 2.53 18.15
N ASN A 120 15.08 2.04 19.21
CA ASN A 120 15.26 0.68 19.71
C ASN A 120 14.28 -0.30 19.06
N SER A 121 13.03 0.13 18.89
CA SER A 121 11.99 -0.66 18.23
C SER A 121 10.96 0.28 17.61
N PHE A 122 10.49 -0.06 16.42
CA PHE A 122 9.39 0.61 15.74
C PHE A 122 8.49 -0.44 15.12
N SER A 123 7.22 -0.48 15.54
CA SER A 123 6.24 -1.45 15.05
C SER A 123 4.92 -0.79 14.69
N THR A 124 4.28 -1.28 13.64
CA THR A 124 2.99 -0.80 13.17
C THR A 124 2.15 -1.98 12.67
N SER A 125 0.87 -1.98 13.03
CA SER A 125 -0.12 -2.97 12.61
C SER A 125 -1.08 -2.36 11.57
N TRP A 126 -1.45 -3.13 10.55
CA TRP A 126 -2.52 -2.76 9.62
C TRP A 126 -3.15 -3.99 8.99
N PHE A 127 -4.37 -3.85 8.45
CA PHE A 127 -5.02 -4.90 7.69
C PHE A 127 -4.71 -4.78 6.21
N VAL A 128 -4.50 -5.91 5.52
CA VAL A 128 -4.34 -5.94 4.07
C VAL A 128 -5.61 -5.35 3.41
N PRO A 129 -5.50 -4.27 2.61
CA PRO A 129 -6.67 -3.61 2.04
C PRO A 129 -7.40 -4.47 1.00
N PRO A 130 -8.64 -4.12 0.63
CA PRO A 130 -9.27 -4.65 -0.57
C PRO A 130 -8.37 -4.50 -1.80
N VAL A 131 -8.46 -5.43 -2.74
CA VAL A 131 -7.79 -5.24 -4.03
C VAL A 131 -8.41 -4.04 -4.77
N PRO A 132 -7.62 -3.28 -5.55
CA PRO A 132 -8.16 -2.23 -6.42
C PRO A 132 -9.29 -2.73 -7.33
N ALA A 133 -10.28 -1.87 -7.56
CA ALA A 133 -11.44 -2.19 -8.40
C ALA A 133 -11.07 -2.29 -9.88
N THR A 134 -10.10 -1.51 -10.33
CA THR A 134 -9.51 -1.59 -11.68
C THR A 134 -8.07 -2.04 -11.61
N ILE A 135 -7.65 -2.83 -12.60
CA ILE A 135 -6.26 -3.25 -12.75
C ILE A 135 -5.72 -2.61 -14.03
N SER A 136 -4.90 -1.58 -13.85
CA SER A 136 -4.31 -0.78 -14.93
C SER A 136 -2.80 -1.02 -15.08
N GLY A 137 -2.22 -1.90 -14.25
CA GLY A 137 -0.78 -2.13 -14.14
C GLY A 137 -0.12 -1.31 -13.03
N GLN A 138 -0.93 -0.82 -12.08
CA GLN A 138 -0.49 -0.09 -10.91
C GLN A 138 0.30 -0.97 -9.94
N THR A 139 1.19 -0.31 -9.20
CA THR A 139 1.90 -0.92 -8.09
C THR A 139 1.76 -0.01 -6.88
N LEU A 140 1.39 -0.60 -5.75
CA LEU A 140 1.22 0.09 -4.46
C LEU A 140 2.14 -0.56 -3.44
N PHE A 141 2.83 0.27 -2.66
CA PHE A 141 3.61 -0.13 -1.50
C PHE A 141 3.05 0.56 -0.26
N ILE A 142 2.78 -0.21 0.78
CA ILE A 142 2.33 0.28 2.09
C ILE A 142 3.31 -0.25 3.13
N PHE A 143 3.91 0.63 3.92
CA PHE A 143 4.96 0.23 4.86
C PHE A 143 5.15 1.22 5.99
N ASN A 144 5.66 0.72 7.11
CA ASN A 144 6.40 1.53 8.06
C ASN A 144 7.90 1.44 7.73
N SER A 145 8.69 2.48 8.00
CA SER A 145 10.13 2.45 7.70
C SER A 145 10.99 3.20 8.71
N ILE A 146 12.30 2.95 8.68
CA ILE A 146 13.30 3.84 9.26
C ILE A 146 14.44 4.16 8.28
N GLU A 147 14.93 5.40 8.32
CA GLU A 147 15.91 5.94 7.35
C GLU A 147 17.05 6.70 8.06
N PRO A 148 18.27 6.72 7.49
CA PRO A 148 19.37 7.51 8.02
C PRO A 148 19.13 9.00 7.73
N ALA A 149 19.76 9.86 8.54
CA ALA A 149 19.66 11.31 8.38
C ALA A 149 20.09 11.80 6.98
N ALA A 150 20.99 11.05 6.33
CA ALA A 150 21.51 11.36 5.00
C ALA A 150 20.52 11.08 3.86
N GLY A 151 19.38 10.43 4.12
CA GLY A 151 18.42 10.09 3.07
C GLY A 151 19.02 9.20 1.98
N ASN A 152 19.91 8.28 2.37
CA ASN A 152 20.62 7.38 1.46
C ASN A 152 20.28 5.90 1.72
N ALA A 153 19.27 5.60 2.53
CA ALA A 153 18.73 4.25 2.62
C ALA A 153 17.32 4.23 3.20
N ILE A 154 16.56 3.17 2.93
CA ILE A 154 15.30 2.88 3.61
C ILE A 154 15.28 1.42 4.04
N LEU A 155 15.06 1.15 5.33
CA LEU A 155 14.74 -0.18 5.83
C LEU A 155 13.23 -0.27 6.08
N GLN A 156 12.54 -1.17 5.38
CA GLN A 156 11.08 -1.22 5.37
C GLN A 156 10.55 -2.67 5.23
N PRO A 157 9.69 -3.16 6.15
CA PRO A 157 8.75 -4.24 5.85
C PRO A 157 7.61 -3.70 4.98
N VAL A 158 7.41 -4.28 3.80
CA VAL A 158 6.52 -3.73 2.77
C VAL A 158 5.40 -4.69 2.45
N LEU A 159 4.17 -4.17 2.44
CA LEU A 159 3.03 -4.77 1.75
C LEU A 159 2.95 -4.19 0.33
N GLN A 160 2.95 -5.06 -0.67
CA GLN A 160 2.92 -4.70 -2.10
C GLN A 160 1.66 -5.26 -2.77
N PHE A 161 1.03 -4.44 -3.61
CA PHE A 161 0.14 -4.88 -4.70
C PHE A 161 0.79 -4.55 -6.04
N GLY A 162 0.57 -5.37 -7.07
CA GLY A 162 1.11 -5.12 -8.40
C GLY A 162 2.50 -5.72 -8.62
N GLY A 163 3.12 -5.38 -9.75
CA GLY A 163 4.42 -5.90 -10.17
C GLY A 163 5.58 -5.01 -9.72
N SER A 164 6.67 -5.62 -9.25
CA SER A 164 7.92 -4.95 -8.89
C SER A 164 9.14 -5.81 -9.24
N ALA A 165 10.33 -5.37 -8.84
CA ALA A 165 11.55 -6.15 -8.95
C ALA A 165 11.48 -7.49 -8.19
N ALA A 166 10.71 -7.57 -7.11
CA ALA A 166 10.51 -8.79 -6.33
C ALA A 166 9.47 -9.75 -6.97
N GLY A 167 8.94 -9.40 -8.14
CA GLY A 167 7.82 -10.09 -8.77
C GLY A 167 6.48 -9.47 -8.35
N GLY A 168 5.47 -10.30 -8.16
CA GLY A 168 4.12 -9.85 -7.82
C GLY A 168 3.15 -9.97 -8.99
N GLY A 169 2.04 -9.25 -8.90
CA GLY A 169 0.92 -9.31 -9.83
C GLY A 169 -0.33 -8.72 -9.19
N ASN A 170 -1.50 -9.13 -9.67
CA ASN A 170 -2.80 -8.60 -9.18
C ASN A 170 -3.20 -9.24 -7.84
N TYR A 171 -2.30 -9.24 -6.87
CA TYR A 171 -2.48 -9.81 -5.54
C TYR A 171 -1.56 -9.09 -4.53
N TRP A 172 -1.89 -9.22 -3.25
CA TRP A 172 -1.09 -8.68 -2.15
C TRP A 172 0.02 -9.65 -1.73
N ALA A 173 1.23 -9.13 -1.53
CA ALA A 173 2.35 -9.88 -1.00
C ALA A 173 3.24 -9.00 -0.12
N ILE A 174 3.95 -9.62 0.82
CA ILE A 174 4.89 -8.96 1.71
C ILE A 174 6.33 -9.31 1.39
N ALA A 175 7.25 -8.36 1.59
CA ALA A 175 8.69 -8.57 1.61
C ALA A 175 9.38 -7.48 2.44
N HIS A 176 10.60 -7.75 2.90
CA HIS A 176 11.46 -6.74 3.48
C HIS A 176 12.36 -6.15 2.41
N TRP A 177 12.52 -4.83 2.43
CA TRP A 177 13.39 -4.12 1.50
C TRP A 177 14.43 -3.29 2.25
N TYR A 178 15.64 -3.29 1.69
CA TYR A 178 16.65 -2.30 2.00
C TYR A 178 16.99 -1.54 0.71
N VAL A 179 16.48 -0.32 0.62
CA VAL A 179 16.65 0.55 -0.55
C VAL A 179 17.93 1.36 -0.35
N GLY A 180 18.78 1.43 -1.37
CA GLY A 180 20.03 2.19 -1.35
C GLY A 180 20.29 2.92 -2.67
N PRO A 181 21.25 3.86 -2.71
CA PRO A 181 21.43 4.77 -3.85
C PRO A 181 21.91 4.05 -5.12
N SER A 182 22.64 2.95 -4.97
CA SER A 182 23.25 2.21 -6.08
C SER A 182 22.71 0.79 -6.27
N ALA A 183 22.05 0.23 -5.25
CA ALA A 183 21.38 -1.06 -5.31
C ALA A 183 20.27 -1.14 -4.25
N THR A 184 19.24 -1.93 -4.57
CA THR A 184 18.12 -2.24 -3.69
C THR A 184 18.08 -3.73 -3.44
N TYR A 185 17.86 -4.12 -2.19
CA TYR A 185 17.87 -5.51 -1.75
C TYR A 185 16.50 -5.90 -1.18
N PHE A 186 16.02 -7.10 -1.49
CA PHE A 186 14.71 -7.55 -1.05
C PHE A 186 14.66 -9.03 -0.69
N THR A 187 13.82 -9.40 0.28
CA THR A 187 13.51 -10.81 0.53
C THR A 187 12.49 -11.35 -0.49
N PRO A 188 12.42 -12.67 -0.72
CA PRO A 188 11.35 -13.26 -1.54
C PRO A 188 9.95 -12.84 -1.08
N LEU A 189 9.02 -12.67 -2.04
CA LEU A 189 7.63 -12.34 -1.73
C LEU A 189 6.92 -13.50 -1.03
N VAL A 190 6.11 -13.15 -0.03
CA VAL A 190 5.14 -14.05 0.60
C VAL A 190 3.74 -13.51 0.35
N THR A 191 2.87 -14.29 -0.28
CA THR A 191 1.48 -13.87 -0.55
C THR A 191 0.67 -13.76 0.74
N VAL A 192 -0.16 -12.73 0.85
CA VAL A 192 -1.07 -12.50 1.99
C VAL A 192 -2.50 -12.29 1.51
N SER A 193 -3.47 -12.52 2.40
CA SER A 193 -4.89 -12.41 2.07
C SER A 193 -5.46 -11.04 2.43
N VAL A 194 -6.44 -10.56 1.68
CA VAL A 194 -7.23 -9.37 2.05
C VAL A 194 -7.82 -9.54 3.45
N GLY A 195 -7.77 -8.48 4.27
CA GLY A 195 -8.23 -8.50 5.66
C GLY A 195 -7.33 -9.26 6.62
N GLN A 196 -6.18 -9.78 6.18
CA GLN A 196 -5.17 -10.32 7.08
C GLN A 196 -4.49 -9.18 7.85
N GLN A 197 -4.34 -9.31 9.16
CA GLN A 197 -3.56 -8.36 9.95
C GLN A 197 -2.06 -8.59 9.72
N LEU A 198 -1.32 -7.52 9.49
CA LEU A 198 0.14 -7.50 9.40
C LEU A 198 0.67 -6.63 10.53
N THR A 199 1.80 -7.02 11.12
CA THR A 199 2.53 -6.17 12.06
C THR A 199 4.00 -6.10 11.64
N GLY A 200 4.37 -5.01 10.96
CA GLY A 200 5.75 -4.73 10.58
C GLY A 200 6.55 -4.31 11.81
N LEU A 201 7.71 -4.92 12.04
CA LEU A 201 8.58 -4.64 13.17
C LEU A 201 10.00 -4.38 12.70
N ILE A 202 10.57 -3.26 13.11
CA ILE A 202 12.00 -2.96 12.96
C ILE A 202 12.61 -2.79 14.35
N GLN A 203 13.60 -3.61 14.69
CA GLN A 203 14.19 -3.65 16.03
C GLN A 203 15.71 -3.55 15.98
N LEU A 204 16.28 -2.66 16.78
CA LEU A 204 17.72 -2.57 17.00
C LEU A 204 18.22 -3.80 17.77
N GLN A 205 19.20 -4.49 17.21
CA GLN A 205 19.79 -5.72 17.75
C GLN A 205 21.10 -5.44 18.50
N SER A 206 21.94 -4.57 17.94
CA SER A 206 23.24 -4.26 18.53
C SER A 206 23.77 -2.92 18.03
N ILE A 207 24.61 -2.28 18.85
CA ILE A 207 25.40 -1.12 18.50
C ILE A 207 26.88 -1.48 18.68
N SER A 208 27.71 -1.20 17.67
CA SER A 208 29.16 -1.38 17.74
C SER A 208 29.86 -0.15 17.16
N GLY A 209 30.39 0.72 18.01
CA GLY A 209 30.93 2.01 17.58
C GLY A 209 29.84 2.87 16.95
N SER A 210 30.03 3.24 15.68
CA SER A 210 29.06 4.00 14.86
C SER A 210 28.18 3.11 13.99
N SER A 211 28.24 1.80 14.15
CA SER A 211 27.46 0.84 13.35
C SER A 211 26.31 0.26 14.17
N TYR A 212 25.13 0.25 13.55
CA TYR A 212 23.87 -0.14 14.15
C TYR A 212 23.29 -1.31 13.36
N THR A 213 22.99 -2.40 14.06
CA THR A 213 22.37 -3.58 13.43
C THR A 213 20.90 -3.59 13.76
N TYR A 214 20.05 -3.49 12.74
CA TYR A 214 18.60 -3.58 12.83
C TYR A 214 18.10 -4.89 12.23
N LEU A 215 16.97 -5.38 12.74
CA LEU A 215 16.23 -6.50 12.20
C LEU A 215 14.83 -6.03 11.79
N SER A 216 14.50 -6.14 10.51
CA SER A 216 13.14 -5.98 10.00
C SER A 216 12.47 -7.35 9.92
N SER A 217 11.25 -7.48 10.44
CA SER A 217 10.50 -8.73 10.54
C SER A 217 8.99 -8.47 10.59
N TRP A 218 8.19 -9.53 10.49
CA TRP A 218 6.76 -9.50 10.78
C TRP A 218 6.54 -10.16 12.14
N SER A 219 5.96 -9.45 13.12
CA SER A 219 5.85 -9.99 14.49
C SER A 219 4.75 -11.05 14.63
N ASN A 220 3.73 -10.99 13.78
CA ASN A 220 2.55 -11.85 13.82
C ASN A 220 2.50 -12.88 12.67
N LEU A 221 3.54 -12.94 11.83
CA LEU A 221 3.63 -13.87 10.68
C LEU A 221 5.00 -14.57 10.66
N GLY A 222 5.00 -15.82 10.18
CA GLY A 222 6.23 -16.47 9.76
C GLY A 222 6.71 -15.90 8.42
N GLY A 223 8.03 -15.77 8.23
CA GLY A 223 8.59 -15.24 6.99
C GLY A 223 10.10 -15.02 7.09
N ALA A 224 10.72 -14.66 5.97
CA ALA A 224 12.10 -14.20 5.97
C ALA A 224 12.19 -12.87 6.73
N ALA A 225 13.19 -12.71 7.61
CA ALA A 225 13.52 -11.44 8.22
C ALA A 225 14.77 -10.86 7.55
N LEU A 226 14.96 -9.54 7.66
CA LEU A 226 16.08 -8.84 7.06
C LEU A 226 16.93 -8.16 8.13
N GLN A 227 18.16 -8.62 8.30
CA GLN A 227 19.15 -7.98 9.14
C GLN A 227 20.01 -7.00 8.32
N VAL A 228 20.16 -5.78 8.83
CA VAL A 228 20.97 -4.73 8.21
C VAL A 228 21.87 -4.10 9.26
N THR A 229 23.17 -4.01 8.96
CA THR A 229 24.12 -3.19 9.72
C THR A 229 24.45 -1.93 8.91
N THR A 230 24.21 -0.76 9.49
CA THR A 230 24.28 0.55 8.82
C THR A 230 24.59 1.67 9.82
N ASP A 231 24.71 2.90 9.35
CA ASP A 231 24.67 4.09 10.22
C ASP A 231 23.32 4.20 10.95
N GLU A 232 23.22 5.09 11.94
CA GLU A 232 21.98 5.27 12.71
C GLU A 232 20.81 5.66 11.81
N LEU A 233 19.68 4.97 11.99
CA LEU A 233 18.43 5.25 11.31
C LEU A 233 17.55 6.09 12.26
N VAL A 234 17.26 7.33 11.85
CA VAL A 234 16.71 8.38 12.71
C VAL A 234 15.34 8.89 12.25
N TRP A 235 14.99 8.73 10.98
CA TRP A 235 13.62 8.95 10.54
C TRP A 235 12.79 7.71 10.81
N ALA A 236 11.53 7.88 11.21
CA ALA A 236 10.52 6.84 11.22
C ALA A 236 9.34 7.32 10.37
N THR A 237 8.80 6.45 9.51
CA THR A 237 7.69 6.81 8.62
C THR A 237 6.61 5.75 8.54
N GLU A 238 5.40 6.19 8.23
CA GLU A 238 4.27 5.42 7.72
C GLU A 238 3.98 5.91 6.32
N THR A 239 3.87 5.04 5.31
CA THR A 239 3.94 5.49 3.92
C THR A 239 3.05 4.67 2.99
N LEU A 240 2.37 5.39 2.08
CA LEU A 240 1.84 4.89 0.83
C LEU A 240 2.66 5.44 -0.35
N GLU A 241 3.21 4.53 -1.13
CA GLU A 241 3.95 4.82 -2.34
C GLU A 241 3.28 4.11 -3.53
N VAL A 242 3.01 4.86 -4.61
CA VAL A 242 2.29 4.32 -5.77
C VAL A 242 2.94 4.64 -7.11
N TYR A 243 2.68 3.78 -8.08
CA TYR A 243 3.17 3.88 -9.45
C TYR A 243 2.13 3.39 -10.44
N SER A 244 2.14 4.00 -11.64
CA SER A 244 1.28 3.60 -12.75
C SER A 244 -0.23 3.58 -12.40
N VAL A 245 -0.62 4.40 -11.42
CA VAL A 245 -2.02 4.69 -11.10
C VAL A 245 -2.54 5.65 -12.16
N THR A 246 -3.73 5.39 -12.69
CA THR A 246 -4.34 6.18 -13.77
C THR A 246 -5.76 6.63 -13.46
N SER A 247 -6.36 6.07 -12.41
CA SER A 247 -7.70 6.40 -11.94
C SER A 247 -7.84 6.15 -10.44
N SER A 248 -8.83 6.78 -9.80
CA SER A 248 -9.17 6.55 -8.40
C SER A 248 -9.45 5.07 -8.08
N SER A 249 -9.97 4.31 -9.05
CA SER A 249 -10.29 2.88 -8.89
C SER A 249 -9.06 1.97 -8.94
N ASP A 250 -7.89 2.50 -9.29
CA ASP A 250 -6.61 1.79 -9.19
C ASP A 250 -6.08 1.73 -7.75
N PHE A 251 -6.68 2.51 -6.82
CA PHE A 251 -6.48 2.38 -5.38
C PHE A 251 -7.45 1.37 -4.77
N PRO A 252 -7.13 0.82 -3.58
CA PRO A 252 -8.12 0.21 -2.70
C PRO A 252 -9.21 1.21 -2.32
N THR A 253 -10.38 0.72 -1.92
CA THR A 253 -11.44 1.56 -1.36
C THR A 253 -11.27 1.74 0.14
N GLY A 254 -11.66 2.92 0.65
CA GLY A 254 -11.73 3.19 2.09
C GLY A 254 -10.42 3.69 2.68
N VAL A 255 -10.03 3.14 3.83
CA VAL A 255 -8.88 3.61 4.61
C VAL A 255 -8.01 2.43 4.99
N THR A 256 -6.71 2.56 4.79
CA THR A 256 -5.72 1.75 5.49
C THR A 256 -5.38 2.43 6.79
N GLN A 257 -5.86 1.86 7.90
CA GLN A 257 -5.50 2.34 9.22
C GLN A 257 -4.21 1.67 9.67
N MET A 258 -3.14 2.47 9.77
CA MET A 258 -1.88 2.08 10.39
C MET A 258 -2.02 2.38 11.89
N SER A 259 -2.17 1.33 12.69
CA SER A 259 -2.49 1.38 14.11
C SER A 259 -1.49 0.60 14.94
N GLU A 260 -1.64 0.66 16.26
CA GLU A 260 -0.66 0.07 17.19
C GLU A 260 0.76 0.55 16.86
N ILE A 261 0.87 1.81 16.40
CA ILE A 261 2.14 2.45 16.11
C ILE A 261 2.85 2.65 17.44
N ASN A 262 3.89 1.85 17.65
CA ASN A 262 4.66 1.80 18.88
C ASN A 262 6.14 2.01 18.54
N LEU A 263 6.71 3.11 19.05
CA LEU A 263 8.11 3.46 18.88
C LEU A 263 8.79 3.59 20.24
N SER A 264 9.97 2.99 20.35
CA SER A 264 10.83 3.11 21.52
C SER A 264 12.24 3.55 21.17
N THR A 265 12.91 4.24 22.09
CA THR A 265 14.35 4.54 22.02
C THR A 265 15.09 3.81 23.14
N GLN A 266 16.41 3.67 23.01
CA GLN A 266 17.24 3.02 24.02
C GLN A 266 17.16 3.69 25.41
N ALA A 267 17.06 5.02 25.47
CA ALA A 267 17.14 5.78 26.72
C ALA A 267 15.79 6.00 27.41
N SER A 268 14.71 6.23 26.64
CA SER A 268 13.44 6.70 27.23
C SER A 268 12.34 5.65 27.29
N GLY A 269 12.58 4.43 26.80
CA GLY A 269 11.47 3.52 26.51
C GLY A 269 10.66 4.13 25.38
N ASN A 270 9.66 4.98 25.66
CA ASN A 270 8.82 5.63 24.65
C ASN A 270 9.07 7.16 24.62
N PRO A 271 9.56 7.75 23.51
CA PRO A 271 9.77 9.20 23.41
C PRO A 271 8.45 9.97 23.22
N SER A 272 8.44 11.29 23.47
CA SER A 272 7.35 12.14 22.98
C SER A 272 7.49 12.33 21.48
N ILE A 273 6.45 12.00 20.73
CA ILE A 273 6.40 12.11 19.26
C ILE A 273 5.22 13.00 18.89
N SER A 274 5.42 13.80 17.84
CA SER A 274 4.32 14.37 17.07
C SER A 274 4.56 14.06 15.60
N TRP A 275 3.64 13.32 14.99
CA TRP A 275 3.75 12.89 13.60
C TRP A 275 3.42 14.03 12.64
N ALA A 276 4.34 14.35 11.72
CA ALA A 276 4.07 15.25 10.61
C ALA A 276 3.46 14.45 9.46
N THR A 277 2.55 15.02 8.68
CA THR A 277 1.91 14.32 7.55
C THR A 277 2.10 15.07 6.25
N ALA A 278 2.19 14.31 5.16
CA ALA A 278 2.07 14.79 3.78
C ALA A 278 0.95 14.02 3.07
N SER A 279 0.28 14.67 2.13
CA SER A 279 -0.89 14.12 1.44
C SER A 279 -0.95 14.64 0.01
N ASP A 280 -1.40 13.78 -0.90
CA ASP A 280 -1.74 14.16 -2.26
C ASP A 280 -3.21 14.57 -2.36
N SER A 281 -3.43 15.84 -2.02
CA SER A 281 -4.76 16.44 -2.11
C SER A 281 -5.29 16.57 -3.55
N ALA A 282 -4.42 16.53 -4.57
CA ALA A 282 -4.86 16.57 -5.96
C ALA A 282 -5.52 15.25 -6.35
N ASP A 283 -4.98 14.14 -5.84
CA ASP A 283 -5.49 12.80 -6.08
C ASP A 283 -6.52 12.35 -5.04
N SER A 284 -6.83 13.19 -4.04
CA SER A 284 -7.71 12.87 -2.91
C SER A 284 -7.19 11.71 -2.05
N VAL A 285 -5.87 11.63 -1.88
CA VAL A 285 -5.19 10.69 -0.99
C VAL A 285 -4.69 11.45 0.23
N TYR A 286 -5.06 11.00 1.43
CA TYR A 286 -4.76 11.74 2.66
C TYR A 286 -4.12 10.86 3.73
N ALA A 287 -3.03 11.35 4.31
CA ALA A 287 -2.51 10.86 5.59
C ALA A 287 -3.07 11.72 6.72
N THR A 288 -3.57 11.09 7.79
CA THR A 288 -4.11 11.83 8.95
C THR A 288 -3.75 11.14 10.25
N VAL A 289 -3.23 11.91 11.21
CA VAL A 289 -2.97 11.44 12.56
C VAL A 289 -4.28 11.40 13.34
N VAL A 290 -4.73 10.20 13.69
CA VAL A 290 -5.95 9.96 14.49
C VAL A 290 -5.61 9.91 15.98
N ALA A 291 -4.48 9.29 16.32
CA ALA A 291 -3.92 9.29 17.66
C ALA A 291 -2.42 9.56 17.56
N ASP A 292 -1.96 10.65 18.16
CA ASP A 292 -0.55 11.09 18.09
C ASP A 292 0.29 10.44 19.20
N GLY A 293 1.61 10.42 19.02
CA GLY A 293 2.56 9.91 20.01
C GLY A 293 3.30 8.64 19.59
N SER A 294 3.99 8.04 20.55
CA SER A 294 4.88 6.87 20.34
C SER A 294 4.30 5.55 20.86
N VAL A 295 3.11 5.58 21.45
CA VAL A 295 2.45 4.41 22.04
C VAL A 295 1.02 4.34 21.53
N ASN A 296 0.68 3.25 20.85
CA ASN A 296 -0.63 3.04 20.24
C ASN A 296 -1.11 4.23 19.39
N ALA A 297 -0.18 4.90 18.71
CA ALA A 297 -0.53 5.92 17.76
C ALA A 297 -1.26 5.31 16.55
N VAL A 298 -2.00 6.15 15.85
CA VAL A 298 -2.83 5.75 14.71
C VAL A 298 -2.71 6.81 13.61
N VAL A 299 -2.32 6.36 12.43
CA VAL A 299 -2.29 7.13 11.19
C VAL A 299 -3.22 6.46 10.18
N ASN A 300 -4.15 7.22 9.63
CA ASN A 300 -5.00 6.77 8.53
C ASN A 300 -4.38 7.18 7.20
N ILE A 301 -4.34 6.24 6.24
CA ILE A 301 -4.12 6.51 4.83
C ILE A 301 -5.46 6.32 4.13
N GLN A 302 -6.10 7.42 3.75
CA GLN A 302 -7.38 7.44 3.05
C GLN A 302 -7.15 7.45 1.54
N TYR A 303 -7.83 6.53 0.85
CA TYR A 303 -7.82 6.44 -0.61
C TYR A 303 -8.93 7.30 -1.24
N PRO A 304 -8.83 7.58 -2.55
CA PRO A 304 -9.84 8.35 -3.26
C PRO A 304 -11.13 7.53 -3.39
N ASN A 305 -12.28 8.21 -3.33
CA ASN A 305 -13.56 7.55 -3.63
C ASN A 305 -13.62 7.15 -5.12
N ALA A 306 -14.12 5.95 -5.40
CA ALA A 306 -14.24 5.44 -6.77
C ALA A 306 -15.18 6.34 -7.60
N GLY A 307 -14.63 7.02 -8.60
CA GLY A 307 -15.38 7.92 -9.50
C GLY A 307 -14.99 9.40 -9.42
N SER A 308 -13.99 9.76 -8.60
CA SER A 308 -13.43 11.13 -8.59
C SER A 308 -12.57 11.35 -9.85
N THR A 309 -13.13 11.98 -10.89
CA THR A 309 -12.33 12.52 -12.00
C THR A 309 -11.91 13.94 -11.66
N THR A 310 -10.61 14.17 -11.55
CA THR A 310 -9.98 15.46 -11.23
C THR A 310 -10.30 16.53 -12.27
N ASN A 311 -11.32 17.35 -12.00
CA ASN A 311 -11.40 18.73 -12.48
C ASN A 311 -12.54 19.48 -11.77
N GLY A 312 -12.20 20.18 -10.70
CA GLY A 312 -13.14 21.07 -10.02
C GLY A 312 -12.52 21.71 -8.81
N THR A 313 -12.34 23.02 -8.89
CA THR A 313 -12.02 23.96 -7.80
C THR A 313 -12.68 23.53 -6.47
N PRO A 314 -11.97 23.58 -5.33
CA PRO A 314 -12.51 23.14 -4.05
C PRO A 314 -13.77 23.95 -3.68
N PRO A 315 -14.87 23.32 -3.19
CA PRO A 315 -15.81 24.05 -2.37
C PRO A 315 -15.14 24.25 -1.01
N SER A 316 -14.83 25.51 -0.74
CA SER A 316 -14.38 26.01 0.56
C SER A 316 -15.21 25.46 1.72
N ASN A 317 -14.51 24.97 2.74
CA ASN A 317 -14.88 24.89 4.16
C ASN A 317 -16.38 24.91 4.48
N ASN A 318 -16.95 23.75 4.83
CA ASN A 318 -17.97 23.58 5.88
C ASN A 318 -18.27 22.09 6.22
N GLY A 319 -17.26 21.21 6.27
CA GLY A 319 -17.40 19.92 6.98
C GLY A 319 -18.37 18.90 6.39
N PHE A 320 -18.47 18.77 5.06
CA PHE A 320 -19.31 17.76 4.40
C PHE A 320 -18.43 16.73 3.67
N SER A 321 -18.60 15.44 4.00
CA SER A 321 -17.97 14.31 3.30
C SER A 321 -18.95 13.70 2.31
N PHE A 322 -18.66 13.84 1.01
CA PHE A 322 -19.42 13.23 -0.08
C PHE A 322 -18.85 11.86 -0.40
N ALA A 323 -19.69 10.84 -0.51
CA ALA A 323 -19.30 9.52 -0.96
C ALA A 323 -20.24 9.04 -2.07
N ALA A 324 -19.64 8.46 -3.11
CA ALA A 324 -20.34 7.83 -4.22
C ALA A 324 -19.83 6.39 -4.35
N ALA A 325 -20.75 5.43 -4.41
CA ALA A 325 -20.47 4.05 -4.77
C ALA A 325 -21.33 3.70 -5.99
N GLY A 326 -20.72 3.67 -7.19
CA GLY A 326 -21.47 3.57 -8.44
C GLY A 326 -22.26 4.84 -8.77
N GLN A 327 -23.55 4.70 -9.14
CA GLN A 327 -24.46 5.85 -9.37
C GLN A 327 -25.19 6.32 -8.08
N ILE A 328 -24.75 5.86 -6.90
CA ILE A 328 -25.42 6.14 -5.63
C ILE A 328 -24.69 7.25 -4.87
N GLU A 329 -25.36 8.38 -4.64
CA GLU A 329 -24.80 9.56 -3.95
C GLU A 329 -25.28 9.63 -2.49
N TRP A 330 -24.37 9.86 -1.55
CA TRP A 330 -24.71 10.10 -0.14
C TRP A 330 -23.71 11.04 0.55
N ALA A 331 -24.15 11.62 1.66
CA ALA A 331 -23.34 12.50 2.49
C ALA A 331 -23.73 12.31 3.97
N ALA A 332 -22.73 12.04 4.82
CA ALA A 332 -22.96 11.90 6.26
C ALA A 332 -23.48 13.21 6.86
N GLY A 333 -24.46 13.14 7.76
CA GLY A 333 -25.07 14.33 8.38
C GLY A 333 -25.92 15.18 7.42
N CYS A 334 -26.25 14.65 6.25
CA CYS A 334 -27.09 15.31 5.26
C CYS A 334 -28.33 14.50 4.88
N ASP A 335 -29.33 15.21 4.38
CA ASP A 335 -30.52 14.64 3.76
C ASP A 335 -30.67 15.08 2.30
N TRP A 336 -31.25 14.19 1.50
CA TRP A 336 -31.74 14.46 0.16
C TRP A 336 -33.26 14.63 0.21
N THR A 337 -33.73 15.85 0.04
CA THR A 337 -35.15 16.16 0.13
C THR A 337 -35.95 15.62 -1.06
N GLY A 338 -37.05 14.92 -0.77
CA GLY A 338 -37.91 14.30 -1.78
C GLY A 338 -37.28 13.07 -2.46
N GLY A 339 -37.90 12.62 -3.54
CA GLY A 339 -37.41 11.49 -4.33
C GLY A 339 -37.48 10.12 -3.64
N ASP A 340 -38.10 10.00 -2.46
CA ASP A 340 -38.26 8.75 -1.72
C ASP A 340 -39.02 7.69 -2.54
N ILE A 341 -38.41 6.53 -2.69
CA ILE A 341 -38.97 5.38 -3.41
C ILE A 341 -39.23 4.19 -2.49
N ALA A 342 -38.54 4.09 -1.36
CA ALA A 342 -38.73 3.07 -0.34
C ALA A 342 -38.02 3.47 0.97
N ASN A 343 -38.29 2.74 2.05
CA ASN A 343 -37.53 2.85 3.29
C ASN A 343 -37.39 1.46 3.95
N GLU A 344 -36.22 1.18 4.54
CA GLU A 344 -35.94 -0.08 5.22
C GLU A 344 -35.30 0.15 6.59
N LEU A 345 -35.58 -0.74 7.54
CA LEU A 345 -34.90 -0.75 8.84
C LEU A 345 -33.55 -1.45 8.69
N THR A 346 -32.46 -0.70 8.87
CA THR A 346 -31.08 -1.20 8.71
C THR A 346 -30.11 -0.27 9.43
N THR A 347 -28.83 -0.65 9.52
CA THR A 347 -27.78 0.22 10.08
C THR A 347 -27.25 1.19 9.02
N GLY A 348 -26.59 2.28 9.45
CA GLY A 348 -26.05 3.31 8.56
C GLY A 348 -25.09 2.72 7.51
N GLU A 349 -24.23 1.80 7.96
CA GLU A 349 -23.21 1.14 7.14
C GLU A 349 -23.81 0.25 6.05
N LEU A 350 -25.02 -0.29 6.26
CA LEU A 350 -25.70 -1.17 5.32
C LEU A 350 -26.62 -0.42 4.36
N CYS A 351 -26.97 0.84 4.65
CA CYS A 351 -27.93 1.62 3.86
C CYS A 351 -27.49 1.81 2.40
N GLY A 352 -26.19 1.93 2.14
CA GLY A 352 -25.64 1.97 0.78
C GLY A 352 -25.90 0.68 -0.01
N SER A 353 -25.62 -0.48 0.60
CA SER A 353 -25.88 -1.80 -0.02
C SER A 353 -27.38 -2.07 -0.20
N THR A 354 -28.23 -1.58 0.70
CA THR A 354 -29.69 -1.64 0.58
C THR A 354 -30.18 -0.82 -0.61
N CYS A 355 -29.62 0.39 -0.83
CA CYS A 355 -29.93 1.20 -2.01
C CYS A 355 -29.48 0.52 -3.31
N GLU A 356 -28.30 -0.10 -3.32
CA GLU A 356 -27.81 -0.84 -4.50
C GLU A 356 -28.72 -2.00 -4.90
N GLY A 357 -29.33 -2.68 -3.92
CA GLY A 357 -30.31 -3.74 -4.16
C GLY A 357 -31.68 -3.26 -4.69
N TYR A 358 -31.96 -1.94 -4.65
CA TYR A 358 -33.26 -1.37 -4.98
C TYR A 358 -33.26 -0.70 -6.35
N SER A 359 -34.01 -1.28 -7.29
CA SER A 359 -34.13 -0.75 -8.66
C SER A 359 -34.61 0.70 -8.66
N GLY A 360 -33.80 1.61 -9.20
CA GLY A 360 -34.10 3.04 -9.28
C GLY A 360 -33.62 3.86 -8.08
N CYS A 361 -32.97 3.24 -7.10
CA CYS A 361 -32.27 3.97 -6.04
C CYS A 361 -30.96 4.53 -6.57
N THR A 362 -30.79 5.84 -6.40
CA THR A 362 -29.57 6.56 -6.79
C THR A 362 -29.04 7.41 -5.64
N ARG A 363 -29.77 7.49 -4.52
CA ARG A 363 -29.41 8.27 -3.33
C ARG A 363 -30.02 7.60 -2.09
N PHE A 364 -29.44 7.84 -0.93
CA PHE A 364 -30.06 7.44 0.32
C PHE A 364 -29.78 8.46 1.43
N THR A 365 -30.64 8.44 2.45
CA THR A 365 -30.42 9.10 3.74
C THR A 365 -30.61 8.07 4.83
N TRP A 366 -29.67 7.93 5.78
CA TRP A 366 -29.89 7.13 6.98
C TRP A 366 -30.23 8.03 8.17
N THR A 367 -31.18 7.61 9.01
CA THR A 367 -31.61 8.36 10.21
C THR A 367 -31.82 7.42 11.39
N GLU A 368 -31.73 7.93 12.61
CA GLU A 368 -32.02 7.16 13.84
C GLU A 368 -33.52 6.82 14.01
N TYR A 369 -34.37 7.24 13.07
CA TYR A 369 -35.81 6.98 13.11
C TYR A 369 -36.09 5.48 13.25
N ASN A 370 -36.98 5.12 14.18
CA ASN A 370 -37.37 3.74 14.50
C ASN A 370 -36.19 2.77 14.79
N GLY A 371 -35.09 3.28 15.35
CA GLY A 371 -33.91 2.47 15.67
C GLY A 371 -32.96 2.25 14.49
N GLY A 372 -33.12 3.03 13.41
CA GLY A 372 -32.31 2.99 12.21
C GLY A 372 -33.17 2.78 10.98
N THR A 373 -33.40 3.84 10.21
CA THR A 373 -34.15 3.79 8.95
C THR A 373 -33.31 4.35 7.82
N CYS A 374 -33.15 3.54 6.78
CA CYS A 374 -32.56 3.91 5.50
C CYS A 374 -33.67 4.35 4.53
N TRP A 375 -33.63 5.60 4.11
CA TRP A 375 -34.54 6.20 3.14
C TRP A 375 -33.93 6.10 1.75
N LEU A 376 -34.51 5.27 0.89
CA LEU A 376 -34.05 5.00 -0.47
C LEU A 376 -34.67 6.00 -1.42
N LYS A 377 -33.84 6.66 -2.24
CA LYS A 377 -34.25 7.80 -3.05
C LYS A 377 -33.77 7.68 -4.48
N ASN A 378 -34.55 8.21 -5.41
CA ASN A 378 -34.23 8.26 -6.83
C ASN A 378 -33.56 9.58 -7.24
N ASN A 379 -33.33 9.71 -8.54
CA ASN A 379 -32.63 10.84 -9.13
C ASN A 379 -33.36 12.20 -9.01
N ASN A 380 -34.63 12.21 -8.56
CA ASN A 380 -35.40 13.45 -8.34
C ASN A 380 -35.17 14.06 -6.95
N ALA A 381 -34.45 13.40 -6.05
CA ALA A 381 -34.15 13.96 -4.74
C ALA A 381 -33.18 15.16 -4.84
N ALA A 382 -33.48 16.25 -4.12
CA ALA A 382 -32.73 17.50 -4.12
C ALA A 382 -31.89 17.66 -2.85
N GLY A 383 -30.62 18.02 -2.97
CA GLY A 383 -29.69 18.09 -1.84
C GLY A 383 -28.22 17.91 -2.28
N PRO A 384 -27.30 17.59 -1.35
CA PRO A 384 -27.53 17.32 0.07
C PRO A 384 -27.75 18.60 0.89
N ILE A 385 -28.66 18.57 1.88
CA ILE A 385 -28.84 19.62 2.89
C ILE A 385 -28.49 19.08 4.28
N SER A 386 -27.91 19.89 5.17
CA SER A 386 -27.58 19.47 6.53
C SER A 386 -28.84 19.02 7.28
N ASN A 387 -28.80 17.82 7.88
CA ASN A 387 -29.90 17.31 8.69
C ASN A 387 -29.34 16.70 9.99
N SER A 388 -29.65 17.32 11.13
CA SER A 388 -29.22 16.85 12.45
C SER A 388 -29.84 15.51 12.89
N GLY A 389 -30.84 15.01 12.14
CA GLY A 389 -31.41 13.67 12.34
C GLY A 389 -30.83 12.60 11.40
N ALA A 390 -29.94 12.98 10.47
CA ALA A 390 -29.22 12.04 9.62
C ALA A 390 -27.96 11.58 10.36
N GLY A 391 -27.92 10.30 10.74
CA GLY A 391 -26.79 9.72 11.46
C GLY A 391 -25.73 9.13 10.52
N THR A 392 -24.57 8.79 11.08
CA THR A 392 -23.46 8.11 10.38
C THR A 392 -23.74 6.63 10.18
#